data_AF-F8Q7L9-F1
#
_entry.id   AF-F8Q7L9-F1
#
_cell.length_a   1.000
_cell.length_b   1.000
_cell.length_c   1.000
_cell.angle_alpha   90.00
_cell.angle_beta   90.00
_cell.angle_gamma   90.00
#
_symmetry.space_group_name_H-M   'P 1'
#
loop_
_entity.id
_entity.type
_entity.pdbx_description
1 polymer ?
#
loop_
_entity_poly.entity_id
_entity_poly.type
_entity_poly.pdbx_seq_one_letter_code
_entity_poly.pdbx_strand_id
1 'polypeptide(L)'
;MTHDVTMTEAPASVADTAASTPSPHASSSERKGDKSRNGNDDVGKSSATTSAAPSSSTSSTTPPSAMIHMRCLIVTQDASIIIGKGGSHVNEIREKSGARVMVSESIPGNPERILNVSGPLDAVSKAFGLIVRRINDEPFDVPSVPGSRAVTIKFMIPNSRMGSVIGKQGSKIKEIQDASGARLNASEGMLPGSTERVLSVAGVADAIHIATYYIGNILIEAQERMPSSSHSSYRPSSNPSRRAPYQGSSYVPGYSQPFGSGPPPPHNPPQQLQTQQIYIPNDLVGCIIGKGGSKINEIRHMSASQIKIMEPGAVGVGMNGAPAPTGGEGERLVVITGQPANIQMAVQLLYHRLEQEKQKQLRAQSSSSS
;
A
#
# COMPACT_ATOMS: atom_id res chain seq x y z
N MET A 1 -61.05 44.36 -40.05
CA MET A 1 -61.11 44.93 -38.69
C MET A 1 -59.76 45.52 -38.38
N THR A 2 -59.72 46.86 -38.17
CA THR A 2 -58.81 47.63 -37.30
C THR A 2 -57.28 47.45 -37.48
N HIS A 3 -56.60 48.41 -38.12
CA HIS A 3 -55.86 49.57 -37.54
C HIS A 3 -54.36 49.27 -37.36
N ASP A 4 -53.46 49.89 -38.14
CA ASP A 4 -52.77 51.19 -37.93
C ASP A 4 -51.58 51.05 -36.95
N VAL A 5 -50.31 51.17 -37.39
CA VAL A 5 -49.42 52.39 -37.29
C VAL A 5 -48.81 52.51 -35.87
N THR A 6 -47.52 52.74 -35.57
CA THR A 6 -46.42 53.55 -36.13
C THR A 6 -45.07 53.16 -35.44
N MET A 7 -43.96 53.42 -36.14
CA MET A 7 -42.68 54.10 -35.76
C MET A 7 -42.28 54.21 -34.26
N THR A 8 -41.00 54.23 -33.82
CA THR A 8 -39.87 55.08 -34.26
C THR A 8 -38.58 54.73 -33.46
N GLU A 9 -37.40 54.94 -34.10
CA GLU A 9 -36.04 55.34 -33.63
C GLU A 9 -35.46 54.85 -32.28
N ALA A 10 -34.26 54.23 -32.19
CA ALA A 10 -32.87 54.64 -32.55
C ALA A 10 -32.06 55.18 -31.32
N PRO A 11 -30.72 55.08 -31.33
CA PRO A 11 -29.91 54.84 -30.12
C PRO A 11 -29.25 56.10 -29.54
N ALA A 12 -28.83 56.03 -28.28
CA ALA A 12 -28.01 57.06 -27.63
C ALA A 12 -26.54 56.63 -27.54
N SER A 13 -25.67 57.55 -27.96
CA SER A 13 -24.21 57.52 -27.97
C SER A 13 -23.61 58.58 -27.00
N VAL A 14 -22.29 58.50 -26.81
CA VAL A 14 -21.29 59.50 -26.30
C VAL A 14 -21.31 59.83 -24.80
N ALA A 15 -20.21 60.14 -24.09
CA ALA A 15 -18.85 60.63 -24.39
C ALA A 15 -17.87 60.11 -23.31
N ASP A 16 -16.59 59.77 -23.56
CA ASP A 16 -15.40 60.62 -23.76
C ASP A 16 -15.15 61.68 -22.66
N THR A 17 -14.13 61.46 -21.81
CA THR A 17 -13.35 62.53 -21.16
C THR A 17 -11.93 62.02 -20.88
N ALA A 18 -10.98 62.60 -21.60
CA ALA A 18 -9.54 62.48 -21.39
C ALA A 18 -9.01 63.41 -20.27
N ALA A 19 -7.79 63.08 -19.86
CA ALA A 19 -6.74 63.96 -19.28
C ALA A 19 -6.86 64.40 -17.81
N SER A 20 -5.87 64.01 -16.99
CA SER A 20 -4.71 64.88 -16.66
C SER A 20 -3.83 64.28 -15.56
N THR A 21 -2.56 64.03 -15.88
CA THR A 21 -1.42 64.00 -14.94
C THR A 21 -1.28 65.35 -14.22
N PRO A 22 -0.77 65.38 -12.97
CA PRO A 22 0.65 65.75 -12.79
C PRO A 22 1.38 65.04 -11.62
N SER A 23 2.68 64.78 -11.80
CA SER A 23 3.71 64.81 -10.73
C SER A 23 4.26 66.25 -10.61
N PRO A 24 5.20 66.68 -9.70
CA PRO A 24 5.99 65.98 -8.67
C PRO A 24 6.15 66.75 -7.33
N HIS A 25 6.82 66.16 -6.31
CA HIS A 25 7.72 66.79 -5.30
C HIS A 25 8.06 65.72 -4.23
N ALA A 26 9.26 65.15 -4.18
CA ALA A 26 10.48 65.65 -3.52
C ALA A 26 10.45 65.61 -1.99
N SER A 27 11.13 64.62 -1.40
CA SER A 27 12.01 64.86 -0.25
C SER A 27 13.19 63.88 -0.26
N SER A 28 14.36 64.44 -0.52
CA SER A 28 15.67 63.85 -0.27
C SER A 28 16.02 64.03 1.21
N SER A 29 16.70 63.05 1.80
CA SER A 29 17.87 63.35 2.62
C SER A 29 18.81 62.15 2.63
N GLU A 30 19.96 62.40 2.02
CA GLU A 30 21.16 61.58 2.04
C GLU A 30 21.70 61.43 3.47
N ARG A 31 22.38 60.31 3.74
CA ARG A 31 23.74 60.37 4.31
C ARG A 31 24.56 59.18 3.80
N LYS A 32 25.78 59.53 3.42
CA LYS A 32 26.73 58.85 2.54
C LYS A 32 28.01 58.58 3.33
N GLY A 33 28.71 57.50 2.96
CA GLY A 33 30.13 57.25 3.29
C GLY A 33 30.37 56.69 4.69
N ASP A 34 31.34 55.82 4.93
CA ASP A 34 32.61 55.66 4.24
C ASP A 34 33.23 54.27 4.44
N LYS A 35 34.09 53.90 3.49
CA LYS A 35 34.95 52.72 3.39
C LYS A 35 36.19 52.87 4.28
N SER A 36 36.79 51.73 4.66
CA SER A 36 38.24 51.39 4.59
C SER A 36 38.54 50.25 5.57
N ARG A 37 39.01 49.06 5.15
CA ARG A 37 40.32 48.63 4.59
C ARG A 37 41.31 48.13 5.65
N ASN A 38 41.92 46.97 5.33
CA ASN A 38 43.14 46.31 5.85
C ASN A 38 43.25 46.03 7.36
N GLY A 39 43.88 44.96 7.85
CA GLY A 39 44.70 43.90 7.26
C GLY A 39 45.69 43.38 8.31
N ASN A 40 45.71 42.05 8.50
CA ASN A 40 46.84 41.14 8.82
C ASN A 40 47.74 41.24 10.09
N ASP A 41 48.21 40.03 10.46
CA ASP A 41 49.39 39.61 11.26
C ASP A 41 49.25 39.59 12.81
N ASP A 42 49.84 38.72 13.65
CA ASP A 42 50.57 37.43 13.59
C ASP A 42 50.94 37.04 15.08
N VAL A 43 51.30 35.78 15.35
CA VAL A 43 51.99 35.20 16.56
C VAL A 43 51.26 35.27 17.94
N GLY A 44 51.14 34.27 18.82
CA GLY A 44 51.75 32.94 19.00
C GLY A 44 52.28 32.76 20.45
N LYS A 45 51.73 31.79 21.21
CA LYS A 45 52.34 30.94 22.30
C LYS A 45 51.47 30.69 23.56
N SER A 46 51.21 29.38 23.80
CA SER A 46 51.41 28.58 25.04
C SER A 46 50.67 29.01 26.33
N SER A 47 50.10 28.17 27.20
CA SER A 47 50.13 26.71 27.45
C SER A 47 49.15 26.38 28.60
N ALA A 48 48.55 25.17 28.56
CA ALA A 48 47.94 24.36 29.66
C ALA A 48 46.72 24.97 30.41
N THR A 49 45.65 24.24 30.77
CA THR A 49 45.63 22.94 31.45
C THR A 49 44.20 22.35 31.42
N THR A 50 44.09 21.05 31.12
CA THR A 50 43.07 20.07 31.60
C THR A 50 41.58 20.44 31.59
N SER A 51 40.83 19.90 30.62
CA SER A 51 39.68 18.99 30.85
C SER A 51 39.10 18.59 29.49
N ALA A 52 39.43 17.39 29.04
CA ALA A 52 38.84 16.80 27.84
C ALA A 52 37.39 16.40 28.14
N ALA A 53 36.44 17.22 27.69
CA ALA A 53 35.08 16.77 27.44
C ALA A 53 35.08 16.07 26.06
N PRO A 54 34.48 14.88 25.91
CA PRO A 54 34.38 14.24 24.60
C PRO A 54 33.49 15.13 23.74
N SER A 55 34.05 15.70 22.68
CA SER A 55 33.30 16.30 21.59
C SER A 55 32.51 15.20 20.92
N SER A 56 31.28 14.96 21.39
CA SER A 56 30.31 14.17 20.66
C SER A 56 30.01 14.94 19.37
N SER A 57 30.66 14.51 18.29
CA SER A 57 30.18 14.76 16.94
C SER A 57 28.73 14.29 16.91
N THR A 58 27.79 15.22 16.96
CA THR A 58 26.37 14.97 16.79
C THR A 58 26.16 14.56 15.33
N SER A 59 26.56 13.34 14.98
CA SER A 59 25.90 12.62 13.91
C SER A 59 24.46 12.54 14.36
N SER A 60 23.60 13.37 13.78
CA SER A 60 22.16 13.24 13.85
C SER A 60 21.84 11.83 13.37
N THR A 61 21.84 10.88 14.30
CA THR A 61 21.43 9.51 14.05
C THR A 61 19.92 9.61 14.03
N THR A 62 19.40 10.15 12.95
CA THR A 62 18.00 9.97 12.56
C THR A 62 17.80 8.46 12.60
N PRO A 63 16.85 7.94 13.40
CA PRO A 63 16.60 6.51 13.43
C PRO A 63 16.42 6.02 11.99
N PRO A 64 16.95 4.84 11.63
CA PRO A 64 16.86 4.35 10.26
C PRO A 64 15.39 4.30 9.84
N SER A 65 14.99 5.17 8.92
CA SER A 65 13.61 5.22 8.46
C SER A 65 13.28 3.90 7.77
N ALA A 66 12.12 3.34 8.09
CA ALA A 66 11.73 2.02 7.65
C ALA A 66 11.76 1.91 6.12
N MET A 67 12.32 0.80 5.64
CA MET A 67 12.38 0.51 4.21
C MET A 67 10.99 0.15 3.71
N ILE A 68 10.57 0.77 2.61
CA ILE A 68 9.30 0.50 1.96
C ILE A 68 9.50 0.33 0.45
N HIS A 69 8.65 -0.49 -0.15
CA HIS A 69 8.52 -0.63 -1.59
C HIS A 69 7.08 -0.32 -2.00
N MET A 70 6.92 0.68 -2.85
CA MET A 70 5.64 1.14 -3.37
C MET A 70 5.61 0.99 -4.89
N ARG A 71 4.45 0.59 -5.41
CA ARG A 71 4.21 0.41 -6.83
C ARG A 71 3.04 1.28 -7.26
N CYS A 72 3.13 1.88 -8.44
CA CYS A 72 2.00 2.56 -9.04
C CYS A 72 1.88 2.27 -10.54
N LEU A 73 0.67 2.45 -11.05
CA LEU A 73 0.38 2.43 -12.47
C LEU A 73 0.60 3.83 -13.02
N ILE A 74 1.35 3.92 -14.11
CA ILE A 74 1.60 5.16 -14.85
C ILE A 74 1.32 4.94 -16.34
N VAL A 75 0.94 6.00 -17.05
CA VAL A 75 0.73 5.93 -18.50
C VAL A 75 2.09 5.87 -19.19
N THR A 76 2.16 5.20 -20.34
CA THR A 76 3.39 5.05 -21.13
C THR A 76 4.01 6.39 -21.53
N GLN A 77 3.19 7.42 -21.73
CA GLN A 77 3.66 8.79 -21.97
C GLN A 77 4.41 9.35 -20.76
N ASP A 78 3.83 9.33 -19.57
CA ASP A 78 4.47 9.78 -18.33
C ASP A 78 5.74 8.99 -18.03
N ALA A 79 5.72 7.67 -18.29
CA ALA A 79 6.87 6.82 -18.14
C ALA A 79 8.06 7.26 -19.01
N SER A 80 7.79 7.75 -20.22
CA SER A 80 8.83 8.26 -21.13
C SER A 80 9.44 9.56 -20.59
N ILE A 81 8.62 10.44 -20.01
CA ILE A 81 9.06 11.69 -19.36
C ILE A 81 9.89 11.39 -18.11
N ILE A 82 9.46 10.43 -17.28
CA ILE A 82 10.17 10.01 -16.06
C ILE A 82 11.54 9.42 -16.40
N ILE A 83 11.65 8.61 -17.45
CA ILE A 83 12.92 7.98 -17.86
C ILE A 83 13.87 9.03 -18.45
N GLY A 84 13.39 9.84 -19.38
CA GLY A 84 14.21 10.81 -20.11
C GLY A 84 15.19 10.15 -21.10
N LYS A 85 15.83 10.96 -21.95
CA LYS A 85 16.80 10.47 -22.94
C LYS A 85 17.99 9.82 -22.23
N GLY A 86 18.29 8.56 -22.55
CA GLY A 86 19.38 7.81 -21.90
C GLY A 86 19.18 7.57 -20.40
N GLY A 87 17.97 7.72 -19.86
CA GLY A 87 17.71 7.58 -18.42
C GLY A 87 18.11 8.80 -17.59
N SER A 88 18.39 9.96 -18.21
CA SER A 88 18.87 11.15 -17.50
C SER A 88 17.92 11.60 -16.38
N HIS A 89 16.62 11.68 -16.67
CA HIS A 89 15.62 12.17 -15.71
C HIS A 89 15.45 11.21 -14.53
N VAL A 90 15.37 9.90 -14.78
CA VAL A 90 15.19 8.91 -13.71
C VAL A 90 16.45 8.82 -12.84
N ASN A 91 17.63 9.03 -13.41
CA ASN A 91 18.88 9.09 -12.66
C ASN A 91 18.92 10.32 -11.73
N GLU A 92 18.52 11.49 -12.22
CA GLU A 92 18.42 12.69 -11.38
C GLU A 92 17.40 12.52 -10.24
N ILE A 93 16.25 11.89 -10.53
CA ILE A 93 15.25 11.57 -9.49
C ILE A 93 15.84 10.63 -8.43
N ARG A 94 16.59 9.59 -8.83
CA ARG A 94 17.26 8.66 -7.91
C ARG A 94 18.30 9.38 -7.05
N GLU A 95 19.10 10.25 -7.64
CA GLU A 95 20.14 11.02 -6.95
C GLU A 95 19.53 11.99 -5.92
N LYS A 96 18.55 12.81 -6.32
CA LYS A 96 17.92 13.81 -5.44
C LYS A 96 17.04 13.18 -4.35
N SER A 97 16.43 12.03 -4.61
CA SER A 97 15.55 11.35 -3.64
C SER A 97 16.29 10.38 -2.73
N GLY A 98 17.38 9.76 -3.18
CA GLY A 98 17.99 8.61 -2.51
C GLY A 98 17.17 7.31 -2.64
N ALA A 99 16.10 7.31 -3.44
CA ALA A 99 15.27 6.13 -3.67
C ALA A 99 15.71 5.36 -4.93
N ARG A 100 15.47 4.06 -4.92
CA ARG A 100 15.57 3.22 -6.12
C ARG A 100 14.26 3.31 -6.89
N VAL A 101 14.33 3.86 -8.10
CA VAL A 101 13.20 4.00 -9.03
C VAL A 101 13.40 3.09 -10.23
N MET A 102 12.43 2.23 -10.55
CA MET A 102 12.46 1.32 -11.72
C MET A 102 11.14 1.38 -12.47
N VAL A 103 11.18 1.43 -13.80
CA VAL A 103 9.99 1.40 -14.64
C VAL A 103 9.94 0.08 -15.40
N SER A 104 8.81 -0.62 -15.37
CA SER A 104 8.63 -1.87 -16.12
C SER A 104 8.77 -1.65 -17.63
N GLU A 105 9.11 -2.69 -18.37
CA GLU A 105 9.07 -2.66 -19.83
C GLU A 105 7.66 -2.29 -20.34
N SER A 106 7.60 -1.68 -21.53
CA SER A 106 6.33 -1.37 -22.18
C SER A 106 5.80 -2.63 -22.86
N ILE A 107 4.52 -2.93 -22.63
CA ILE A 107 3.83 -4.05 -23.26
C ILE A 107 3.02 -3.48 -24.44
N PRO A 108 3.21 -3.96 -25.68
CA PRO A 108 2.43 -3.51 -26.82
C PRO A 108 0.93 -3.61 -26.58
N GLY A 109 0.19 -2.55 -26.89
CA GLY A 109 -1.26 -2.48 -26.69
C GLY A 109 -1.71 -2.18 -25.26
N ASN A 110 -0.81 -2.16 -24.27
CA ASN A 110 -1.13 -1.72 -22.91
C ASN A 110 -0.66 -0.27 -22.69
N PRO A 111 -1.58 0.68 -22.42
CA PRO A 111 -1.21 2.07 -22.17
C PRO A 111 -0.53 2.28 -20.81
N GLU A 112 -0.67 1.35 -19.87
CA GLU A 112 -0.14 1.46 -18.50
C GLU A 112 1.15 0.65 -18.31
N ARG A 113 2.04 1.19 -17.47
CA ARG A 113 3.30 0.58 -17.02
C ARG A 113 3.39 0.64 -15.51
N ILE A 114 4.21 -0.23 -14.92
CA ILE A 114 4.41 -0.29 -13.48
C ILE A 114 5.67 0.52 -13.11
N LEU A 115 5.51 1.49 -12.24
CA LEU A 115 6.60 2.21 -11.59
C LEU A 115 6.83 1.65 -10.20
N ASN A 116 8.04 1.13 -9.97
CA ASN A 116 8.49 0.59 -8.69
C ASN A 116 9.43 1.61 -8.01
N VAL A 117 9.10 2.00 -6.79
CA VAL A 117 9.92 2.92 -5.98
C VAL A 117 10.20 2.26 -4.62
N SER A 118 11.46 2.08 -4.27
CA SER A 118 11.88 1.48 -3.00
C SER A 118 12.98 2.27 -2.32
N GLY A 119 12.97 2.28 -0.99
CA GLY A 119 13.99 2.93 -0.17
C GLY A 119 13.43 3.26 1.22
N PRO A 120 14.14 4.09 1.99
CA PRO A 120 13.58 4.68 3.19
C PRO A 120 12.32 5.48 2.87
N LEU A 121 11.35 5.51 3.79
CA LEU A 121 10.06 6.17 3.54
C LEU A 121 10.19 7.61 3.04
N ASP A 122 11.06 8.41 3.66
CA ASP A 122 11.32 9.81 3.28
C ASP A 122 11.85 9.93 1.85
N ALA A 123 12.71 8.99 1.45
CA ALA A 123 13.26 8.95 0.09
C ALA A 123 12.17 8.57 -0.92
N VAL A 124 11.32 7.60 -0.59
CA VAL A 124 10.21 7.17 -1.44
C VAL A 124 9.18 8.29 -1.62
N SER A 125 8.77 8.95 -0.53
CA SER A 125 7.80 10.06 -0.60
C SER A 125 8.35 11.24 -1.39
N LYS A 126 9.62 11.59 -1.19
CA LYS A 126 10.32 12.62 -1.96
C LYS A 126 10.40 12.26 -3.45
N ALA A 127 10.70 11.00 -3.78
CA ALA A 127 10.75 10.54 -5.17
C ALA A 127 9.43 10.77 -5.90
N PHE A 128 8.28 10.46 -5.28
CA PHE A 128 6.97 10.70 -5.89
C PHE A 128 6.67 12.18 -6.13
N GLY A 129 7.08 13.07 -5.22
CA GLY A 129 7.00 14.52 -5.44
C GLY A 129 7.85 14.97 -6.64
N LEU A 130 9.08 14.48 -6.77
CA LEU A 130 9.97 14.79 -7.90
C LEU A 130 9.44 14.23 -9.22
N ILE A 131 8.84 13.03 -9.20
CA ILE A 131 8.21 12.42 -10.37
C ILE A 131 7.08 13.31 -10.89
N VAL A 132 6.21 13.80 -10.01
CA VAL A 132 5.09 14.70 -10.40
C VAL A 132 5.62 16.01 -10.96
N ARG A 133 6.62 16.62 -10.32
CA ARG A 133 7.29 17.83 -10.86
C ARG A 133 7.85 17.57 -12.25
N ARG A 134 8.50 16.43 -12.47
CA ARG A 134 9.05 16.06 -13.79
C ARG A 134 7.95 15.88 -14.83
N ILE A 135 6.84 15.22 -14.50
CA ILE A 135 5.68 15.07 -15.39
C ILE A 135 5.12 16.46 -15.78
N ASN A 136 5.13 17.40 -14.84
CA ASN A 136 4.68 18.77 -15.02
C ASN A 136 5.69 19.72 -15.67
N ASP A 137 6.93 19.27 -15.90
CA ASP A 137 8.05 20.14 -16.30
C ASP A 137 8.27 21.32 -15.34
N GLU A 138 8.08 21.06 -14.04
CA GLU A 138 8.28 22.02 -12.95
C GLU A 138 9.66 21.84 -12.30
N PRO A 139 10.32 22.93 -11.87
CA PRO A 139 11.61 22.87 -11.18
C PRO A 139 11.50 22.19 -9.82
N PHE A 140 12.50 21.38 -9.47
CA PHE A 140 12.51 20.55 -8.26
C PHE A 140 12.61 21.33 -6.94
N ASP A 141 13.25 22.49 -6.98
CA ASP A 141 13.57 23.26 -5.77
C ASP A 141 12.52 24.35 -5.48
N VAL A 142 11.48 24.44 -6.31
CA VAL A 142 10.38 25.40 -6.14
C VAL A 142 9.17 24.70 -5.50
N PRO A 143 8.60 25.24 -4.41
CA PRO A 143 7.36 24.76 -3.83
C PRO A 143 6.19 24.87 -4.82
N SER A 144 5.24 23.95 -4.71
CA SER A 144 3.99 24.01 -5.47
C SER A 144 3.19 25.22 -5.02
N VAL A 145 2.60 25.95 -5.98
CA VAL A 145 1.75 27.12 -5.69
C VAL A 145 0.28 26.78 -5.93
N PRO A 146 -0.66 27.54 -5.35
CA PRO A 146 -2.07 27.43 -5.73
C PRO A 146 -2.21 27.65 -7.25
N GLY A 147 -2.68 26.62 -7.98
CA GLY A 147 -2.75 26.62 -9.44
C GLY A 147 -1.71 25.75 -10.15
N SER A 148 -0.72 25.19 -9.44
CA SER A 148 0.17 24.15 -9.97
C SER A 148 -0.64 22.97 -10.52
N ARG A 149 -0.11 22.31 -11.55
CA ARG A 149 -0.86 21.28 -12.27
C ARG A 149 -1.00 20.02 -11.42
N ALA A 150 -2.24 19.61 -11.16
CA ALA A 150 -2.50 18.38 -10.41
C ALA A 150 -2.30 17.14 -11.30
N VAL A 151 -1.69 16.09 -10.73
CA VAL A 151 -1.50 14.78 -11.35
C VAL A 151 -2.16 13.71 -10.46
N THR A 152 -2.67 12.64 -11.07
CA THR A 152 -3.20 11.48 -10.34
C THR A 152 -2.22 10.32 -10.39
N ILE A 153 -1.74 9.87 -9.23
CA ILE A 153 -0.92 8.66 -9.09
C ILE A 153 -1.79 7.50 -8.61
N LYS A 154 -1.75 6.37 -9.31
CA LYS A 154 -2.54 5.17 -9.01
C LYS A 154 -1.67 4.13 -8.28
N PHE A 155 -1.61 4.20 -6.96
CA PHE A 155 -0.85 3.22 -6.16
C PHE A 155 -1.52 1.85 -6.17
N MET A 156 -0.72 0.81 -6.32
CA MET A 156 -1.14 -0.58 -6.17
C MET A 156 -0.94 -0.98 -4.71
N ILE A 157 -2.05 -1.18 -4.00
CA ILE A 157 -2.06 -1.52 -2.58
C ILE A 157 -2.61 -2.95 -2.44
N PRO A 158 -1.89 -3.89 -1.80
CA PRO A 158 -2.45 -5.21 -1.51
C PRO A 158 -3.80 -5.09 -0.80
N ASN A 159 -4.78 -5.88 -1.23
CA ASN A 159 -6.14 -5.81 -0.68
C ASN A 159 -6.14 -5.96 0.86
N SER A 160 -5.27 -6.83 1.40
CA SER A 160 -5.08 -7.03 2.84
C SER A 160 -4.65 -5.77 3.61
N ARG A 161 -3.98 -4.82 2.93
CA ARG A 161 -3.50 -3.56 3.51
C ARG A 161 -4.33 -2.34 3.13
N MET A 162 -5.29 -2.48 2.21
CA MET A 162 -6.15 -1.36 1.81
C MET A 162 -6.99 -0.85 2.99
N GLY A 163 -7.49 -1.76 3.84
CA GLY A 163 -8.31 -1.40 5.00
C GLY A 163 -7.61 -0.50 6.03
N SER A 164 -6.29 -0.66 6.23
CA SER A 164 -5.53 0.21 7.14
C SER A 164 -5.35 1.62 6.58
N VAL A 165 -5.24 1.76 5.26
CA VAL A 165 -5.17 3.07 4.59
C VAL A 165 -6.52 3.79 4.62
N ILE A 166 -7.63 3.06 4.43
CA ILE A 166 -8.98 3.63 4.51
C ILE A 166 -9.32 4.03 5.95
N GLY A 167 -9.06 3.15 6.92
CA GLY A 167 -9.45 3.32 8.31
C GLY A 167 -10.95 3.04 8.55
N LYS A 168 -11.33 2.89 9.82
CA LYS A 168 -12.73 2.67 10.20
C LYS A 168 -13.58 3.85 9.74
N GLN A 169 -14.68 3.59 9.02
CA GLN A 169 -15.55 4.62 8.45
C GLN A 169 -14.81 5.63 7.54
N GLY A 170 -13.67 5.24 6.96
CA GLY A 170 -12.86 6.14 6.13
C GLY A 170 -12.10 7.21 6.92
N SER A 171 -11.94 7.06 8.24
CA SER A 171 -11.30 8.08 9.07
C SER A 171 -9.85 8.38 8.65
N LYS A 172 -9.07 7.33 8.34
CA LYS A 172 -7.64 7.48 8.05
C LYS A 172 -7.40 8.08 6.67
N ILE A 173 -8.15 7.66 5.66
CA ILE A 173 -8.06 8.28 4.33
C ILE A 173 -8.53 9.73 4.32
N LYS A 174 -9.47 10.12 5.19
CA LYS A 174 -9.84 11.53 5.40
C LYS A 174 -8.71 12.32 6.06
N GLU A 175 -8.12 11.80 7.13
CA GLU A 175 -6.96 12.40 7.79
C GLU A 175 -5.80 12.65 6.81
N ILE A 176 -5.51 11.69 5.92
CA ILE A 176 -4.47 11.85 4.89
C ILE A 176 -4.84 12.97 3.91
N GLN A 177 -6.11 13.03 3.47
CA GLN A 177 -6.58 14.10 2.57
C GLN A 177 -6.45 15.48 3.23
N ASP A 178 -6.86 15.61 4.48
CA ASP A 178 -6.78 16.87 5.23
C ASP A 178 -5.33 17.32 5.45
N ALA A 179 -4.44 16.39 5.79
CA ALA A 179 -3.03 16.70 6.05
C ALA A 179 -2.22 17.01 4.78
N SER A 180 -2.55 16.37 3.65
CA SER A 180 -1.79 16.51 2.40
C SER A 180 -2.39 17.52 1.43
N GLY A 181 -3.68 17.86 1.56
CA GLY A 181 -4.41 18.60 0.54
C GLY A 181 -4.61 17.81 -0.78
N ALA A 182 -4.22 16.54 -0.83
CA ALA A 182 -4.50 15.66 -1.96
C ALA A 182 -5.90 15.06 -1.85
N ARG A 183 -6.49 14.67 -2.99
CA ARG A 183 -7.73 13.90 -3.04
C ARG A 183 -7.39 12.42 -3.18
N LEU A 184 -7.91 11.59 -2.28
CA LEU A 184 -7.64 10.16 -2.25
C LEU A 184 -8.92 9.37 -2.55
N ASN A 185 -8.84 8.39 -3.45
CA ASN A 185 -9.95 7.49 -3.78
C ASN A 185 -9.47 6.04 -3.88
N ALA A 186 -10.05 5.16 -3.07
CA ALA A 186 -9.75 3.72 -3.09
C ALA A 186 -10.75 2.98 -3.98
N SER A 187 -10.27 2.19 -4.95
CA SER A 187 -11.13 1.36 -5.80
C SER A 187 -11.85 0.30 -4.97
N GLU A 188 -13.12 0.01 -5.24
CA GLU A 188 -13.87 -1.04 -4.54
C GLU A 188 -13.33 -2.44 -4.86
N GLY A 189 -13.09 -2.70 -6.14
CA GLY A 189 -12.57 -3.97 -6.65
C GLY A 189 -11.05 -4.03 -6.74
N MET A 190 -10.55 -5.26 -6.82
CA MET A 190 -9.15 -5.57 -7.14
C MET A 190 -8.87 -5.38 -8.63
N LEU A 191 -7.60 -5.17 -8.96
CA LEU A 191 -7.12 -5.18 -10.33
C LEU A 191 -7.32 -6.58 -10.95
N PRO A 192 -7.72 -6.68 -12.23
CA PRO A 192 -7.87 -7.96 -12.92
C PRO A 192 -6.60 -8.81 -12.83
N GLY A 193 -6.72 -10.07 -12.43
CA GLY A 193 -5.58 -10.98 -12.30
C GLY A 193 -4.60 -10.64 -11.16
N SER A 194 -4.98 -9.76 -10.22
CA SER A 194 -4.15 -9.35 -9.09
C SER A 194 -4.93 -9.37 -7.77
N THR A 195 -4.19 -9.43 -6.66
CA THR A 195 -4.72 -9.28 -5.29
C THR A 195 -4.62 -7.84 -4.78
N GLU A 196 -4.30 -6.90 -5.66
CA GLU A 196 -4.09 -5.49 -5.33
C GLU A 196 -5.28 -4.64 -5.75
N ARG A 197 -5.55 -3.60 -4.98
CA ARG A 197 -6.54 -2.56 -5.28
C ARG A 197 -5.81 -1.27 -5.63
N VAL A 198 -6.48 -0.41 -6.38
CA VAL A 198 -5.93 0.89 -6.78
C VAL A 198 -6.30 1.94 -5.74
N LEU A 199 -5.31 2.65 -5.22
CA LEU A 199 -5.49 3.90 -4.49
C LEU A 199 -5.08 5.05 -5.40
N SER A 200 -6.05 5.82 -5.87
CA SER A 200 -5.81 7.02 -6.67
C SER A 200 -5.55 8.20 -5.74
N VAL A 201 -4.42 8.87 -5.92
CA VAL A 201 -4.00 10.05 -5.16
C VAL A 201 -3.81 11.19 -6.15
N ALA A 202 -4.66 12.19 -6.10
CA ALA A 202 -4.66 13.32 -7.02
C ALA A 202 -4.27 14.61 -6.29
N GLY A 203 -3.29 15.35 -6.81
CA GLY A 203 -2.83 16.59 -6.20
C GLY A 203 -1.61 17.18 -6.90
N VAL A 204 -1.16 18.31 -6.39
CA VAL A 204 0.13 18.93 -6.78
C VAL A 204 1.30 18.12 -6.23
N ALA A 205 2.52 18.39 -6.69
CA ALA A 205 3.69 17.60 -6.33
C ALA A 205 3.93 17.48 -4.81
N ASP A 206 3.77 18.56 -4.06
CA ASP A 206 3.95 18.54 -2.59
C ASP A 206 2.83 17.80 -1.88
N ALA A 207 1.58 17.91 -2.37
CA ALA A 207 0.46 17.15 -1.85
C ALA A 207 0.67 15.63 -2.06
N ILE A 208 1.17 15.23 -3.24
CA ILE A 208 1.51 13.82 -3.52
C ILE A 208 2.66 13.34 -2.63
N HIS A 209 3.70 14.15 -2.41
CA HIS A 209 4.78 13.83 -1.47
C HIS A 209 4.21 13.55 -0.07
N ILE A 210 3.47 14.50 0.50
CA ILE A 210 2.93 14.41 1.86
C ILE A 210 1.98 13.20 1.97
N ALA A 211 1.05 13.05 1.02
CA ALA A 211 0.13 11.91 1.00
C ALA A 211 0.87 10.57 0.96
N THR A 212 1.92 10.46 0.14
CA THR A 212 2.73 9.24 0.01
C THR A 212 3.44 8.91 1.32
N TYR A 213 3.95 9.91 2.05
CA TYR A 213 4.56 9.72 3.35
C TYR A 213 3.57 9.11 4.36
N TYR A 214 2.36 9.67 4.48
CA TYR A 214 1.33 9.12 5.38
C TYR A 214 0.86 7.72 4.97
N ILE A 215 0.63 7.50 3.67
CA ILE A 215 0.27 6.17 3.14
C ILE A 215 1.36 5.17 3.49
N GLY A 216 2.63 5.53 3.25
CA GLY A 216 3.76 4.66 3.52
C GLY A 216 3.90 4.30 5.00
N ASN A 217 3.76 5.28 5.91
CA ASN A 217 3.72 5.01 7.36
C ASN A 217 2.66 3.98 7.73
N ILE A 218 1.43 4.15 7.23
CA ILE A 218 0.34 3.20 7.49
C ILE A 218 0.66 1.81 6.95
N LEU A 219 1.28 1.72 5.76
CA LEU A 219 1.63 0.44 5.14
C LEU A 219 2.78 -0.27 5.87
N ILE A 220 3.73 0.47 6.43
CA ILE A 220 4.79 -0.04 7.30
C ILE A 220 4.19 -0.54 8.61
N GLU A 221 3.38 0.26 9.29
CA GLU A 221 2.73 -0.16 10.53
C GLU A 221 1.82 -1.37 10.33
N ALA A 222 1.11 -1.44 9.19
CA ALA A 222 0.28 -2.59 8.86
C ALA A 222 1.13 -3.85 8.61
N GLN A 223 2.34 -3.70 8.07
CA GLN A 223 3.31 -4.78 7.92
C GLN A 223 3.83 -5.30 9.27
N GLU A 224 3.96 -4.42 10.27
CA GLU A 224 4.40 -4.79 11.62
C GLU A 224 3.28 -5.38 12.48
N ARG A 225 2.05 -4.92 12.27
CA ARG A 225 0.85 -5.40 12.98
C ARG A 225 0.30 -6.69 12.39
N MET A 226 0.57 -6.92 11.11
CA MET A 226 0.48 -8.21 10.45
C MET A 226 1.85 -8.55 9.85
N PRO A 227 2.85 -8.93 10.68
CA PRO A 227 3.87 -9.79 10.14
C PRO A 227 3.12 -11.00 9.59
N SER A 228 3.64 -11.66 8.57
CA SER A 228 3.25 -13.05 8.31
C SER A 228 2.99 -13.73 9.67
N SER A 229 1.80 -14.31 9.88
CA SER A 229 1.54 -15.08 11.11
C SER A 229 2.39 -16.35 11.03
N SER A 230 3.70 -16.15 11.15
CA SER A 230 4.72 -17.16 11.30
C SER A 230 4.75 -17.46 12.79
N HIS A 231 4.33 -18.68 13.11
CA HIS A 231 4.79 -19.44 14.26
C HIS A 231 4.41 -18.93 15.66
N SER A 232 3.19 -19.23 16.11
CA SER A 232 3.11 -19.88 17.42
C SER A 232 3.54 -21.33 17.20
N SER A 233 4.84 -21.59 17.31
CA SER A 233 5.37 -22.95 17.27
C SER A 233 4.71 -23.75 18.40
N TYR A 234 3.99 -24.81 18.04
CA TYR A 234 3.67 -25.87 18.99
C TYR A 234 4.99 -26.34 19.59
N ARG A 235 5.22 -26.03 20.87
CA ARG A 235 6.31 -26.58 21.65
C ARG A 235 5.76 -27.83 22.33
N PRO A 236 6.06 -29.05 21.85
CA PRO A 236 5.78 -30.23 22.64
C PRO A 236 6.71 -30.14 23.84
N SER A 237 6.19 -29.76 25.00
CA SER A 237 6.90 -30.02 26.23
C SER A 237 6.90 -31.53 26.42
N SER A 238 8.04 -32.14 26.08
CA SER A 238 8.39 -33.49 26.48
C SER A 238 8.65 -33.48 27.99
N ASN A 239 7.59 -33.71 28.78
CA ASN A 239 7.79 -34.27 30.12
C ASN A 239 6.62 -35.20 30.49
N PRO A 240 6.74 -36.51 30.22
CA PRO A 240 5.91 -37.49 30.89
C PRO A 240 6.49 -37.70 32.29
N SER A 241 5.60 -37.91 33.27
CA SER A 241 5.91 -38.32 34.65
C SER A 241 6.17 -37.18 35.63
N ARG A 242 5.15 -36.85 36.43
CA ARG A 242 5.19 -37.19 37.87
C ARG A 242 3.78 -37.08 38.48
N ARG A 243 3.21 -38.27 38.68
CA ARG A 243 2.63 -38.75 39.95
C ARG A 243 1.58 -37.85 40.64
N ALA A 244 0.33 -38.28 40.54
CA ALA A 244 -0.68 -38.06 41.57
C ALA A 244 -0.20 -38.62 42.93
N PRO A 245 -0.68 -38.03 44.04
CA PRO A 245 -1.07 -38.84 45.17
C PRO A 245 -2.54 -38.62 45.52
N TYR A 246 -3.22 -39.76 45.57
CA TYR A 246 -4.43 -40.04 46.32
C TYR A 246 -4.24 -39.73 47.81
N GLN A 247 -5.15 -38.94 48.39
CA GLN A 247 -5.61 -38.91 49.79
C GLN A 247 -6.60 -37.72 49.86
N GLY A 248 -7.80 -37.77 50.39
CA GLY A 248 -8.59 -38.80 51.06
C GLY A 248 -10.00 -38.21 51.20
N SER A 249 -10.99 -39.10 51.24
CA SER A 249 -12.39 -38.79 51.44
C SER A 249 -12.67 -38.19 52.81
N SER A 250 -13.40 -37.07 52.87
CA SER A 250 -14.29 -36.78 54.00
C SER A 250 -15.44 -35.85 53.58
N TYR A 251 -16.61 -36.25 54.06
CA TYR A 251 -17.96 -35.88 53.69
C TYR A 251 -18.46 -34.76 54.60
N VAL A 252 -18.97 -33.63 54.09
CA VAL A 252 -19.87 -32.73 54.84
C VAL A 252 -20.85 -32.03 53.87
N PRO A 253 -22.18 -32.15 54.04
CA PRO A 253 -23.17 -31.39 53.30
C PRO A 253 -23.65 -30.15 54.06
N GLY A 254 -23.86 -29.05 53.33
CA GLY A 254 -24.70 -27.92 53.73
C GLY A 254 -23.95 -26.68 54.25
N TYR A 255 -23.99 -25.59 53.48
CA TYR A 255 -24.79 -24.39 53.78
C TYR A 255 -24.43 -23.27 52.78
N SER A 256 -25.48 -22.67 52.26
CA SER A 256 -25.53 -21.47 51.43
C SER A 256 -25.01 -20.22 52.15
N GLN A 257 -24.17 -19.41 51.51
CA GLN A 257 -24.17 -17.94 51.60
C GLN A 257 -23.51 -17.33 50.34
N PRO A 258 -23.81 -16.05 50.00
CA PRO A 258 -23.71 -15.45 48.69
C PRO A 258 -22.55 -14.44 48.63
N PHE A 259 -22.42 -13.73 47.50
CA PHE A 259 -21.50 -12.63 47.19
C PHE A 259 -20.18 -13.02 46.51
N GLY A 260 -20.10 -12.63 45.25
CA GLY A 260 -18.91 -12.73 44.41
C GLY A 260 -19.21 -12.41 42.95
N SER A 261 -19.79 -11.23 42.68
CA SER A 261 -20.00 -10.69 41.34
C SER A 261 -18.66 -10.28 40.71
N GLY A 262 -17.97 -11.24 40.10
CA GLY A 262 -16.92 -10.97 39.11
C GLY A 262 -17.53 -10.97 37.70
N PRO A 263 -17.18 -10.03 36.81
CA PRO A 263 -17.66 -10.07 35.44
C PRO A 263 -17.18 -11.36 34.75
N PRO A 264 -18.03 -12.01 33.94
CA PRO A 264 -17.60 -13.19 33.19
C PRO A 264 -16.49 -12.80 32.19
N PRO A 265 -15.51 -13.69 31.96
CA PRO A 265 -14.54 -13.47 30.88
C PRO A 265 -15.28 -13.35 29.55
N PRO A 266 -14.81 -12.50 28.61
CA PRO A 266 -15.49 -12.30 27.35
C PRO A 266 -15.59 -13.64 26.62
N HIS A 267 -16.82 -14.08 26.39
CA HIS A 267 -17.16 -15.21 25.55
C HIS A 267 -16.70 -14.88 24.13
N ASN A 268 -15.51 -15.35 23.77
CA ASN A 268 -15.06 -15.37 22.39
C ASN A 268 -16.05 -16.30 21.65
N PRO A 269 -16.79 -15.84 20.63
CA PRO A 269 -17.76 -16.69 19.95
C PRO A 269 -17.04 -17.94 19.41
N PRO A 270 -17.69 -19.13 19.46
CA PRO A 270 -17.09 -20.34 18.96
C PRO A 270 -16.66 -20.11 17.51
N GLN A 271 -15.37 -20.27 17.30
CA GLN A 271 -14.69 -20.04 16.05
C GLN A 271 -15.27 -21.02 15.01
N GLN A 272 -16.28 -20.59 14.26
CA GLN A 272 -17.17 -21.48 13.51
C GLN A 272 -16.43 -22.07 12.30
N LEU A 273 -15.96 -23.31 12.45
CA LEU A 273 -15.34 -24.04 11.36
C LEU A 273 -16.38 -24.25 10.25
N GLN A 274 -16.04 -23.82 9.04
CA GLN A 274 -16.83 -24.03 7.84
C GLN A 274 -16.19 -25.12 6.98
N THR A 275 -16.95 -25.65 6.03
CA THR A 275 -16.44 -26.56 5.01
C THR A 275 -16.83 -26.03 3.64
N GLN A 276 -15.87 -25.97 2.72
CA GLN A 276 -16.08 -25.59 1.33
C GLN A 276 -15.60 -26.69 0.40
N GLN A 277 -16.36 -26.90 -0.68
CA GLN A 277 -16.12 -27.91 -1.69
C GLN A 277 -15.76 -27.23 -3.01
N ILE A 278 -14.71 -27.70 -3.68
CA ILE A 278 -14.32 -27.24 -5.01
C ILE A 278 -14.04 -28.44 -5.92
N TYR A 279 -14.28 -28.27 -7.22
CA TYR A 279 -14.02 -29.29 -8.24
C TYR A 279 -12.79 -28.89 -9.06
N ILE A 280 -11.86 -29.82 -9.22
CA ILE A 280 -10.61 -29.62 -9.96
C ILE A 280 -10.50 -30.70 -11.05
N PRO A 281 -10.24 -30.34 -12.32
CA PRO A 281 -10.04 -31.33 -13.38
C PRO A 281 -8.94 -32.33 -13.03
N ASN A 282 -9.15 -33.61 -13.37
CA ASN A 282 -8.23 -34.70 -13.06
C ASN A 282 -6.80 -34.44 -13.57
N ASP A 283 -6.68 -33.82 -14.75
CA ASP A 283 -5.38 -33.50 -15.37
C ASP A 283 -4.60 -32.42 -14.61
N LEU A 284 -5.29 -31.61 -13.80
CA LEU A 284 -4.70 -30.51 -13.03
C LEU A 284 -4.49 -30.87 -11.56
N VAL A 285 -5.05 -31.97 -11.04
CA VAL A 285 -4.86 -32.33 -9.63
C VAL A 285 -3.38 -32.61 -9.31
N GLY A 286 -2.64 -33.15 -10.26
CA GLY A 286 -1.22 -33.48 -10.08
C GLY A 286 -0.36 -32.26 -9.74
N CYS A 287 -0.64 -31.10 -10.35
CA CYS A 287 0.10 -29.86 -10.09
C CYS A 287 -0.24 -29.21 -8.74
N ILE A 288 -1.43 -29.55 -8.21
CA ILE A 288 -1.91 -29.13 -6.90
C ILE A 288 -1.31 -29.99 -5.78
N ILE A 289 -1.26 -31.32 -5.98
CA ILE A 289 -0.68 -32.26 -5.02
C ILE A 289 0.85 -32.08 -4.95
N GLY A 290 1.51 -32.02 -6.11
CA GLY A 290 2.96 -31.98 -6.22
C GLY A 290 3.61 -33.34 -5.94
N LYS A 291 4.90 -33.47 -6.30
CA LYS A 291 5.67 -34.71 -6.08
C LYS A 291 5.69 -35.05 -4.59
N GLY A 292 5.23 -36.25 -4.22
CA GLY A 292 5.13 -36.70 -2.82
C GLY A 292 4.14 -35.91 -1.96
N GLY A 293 3.20 -35.18 -2.54
CA GLY A 293 2.24 -34.34 -1.78
C GLY A 293 2.84 -33.05 -1.22
N SER A 294 4.07 -32.69 -1.61
CA SER A 294 4.79 -31.52 -1.10
C SER A 294 3.99 -30.21 -1.27
N LYS A 295 3.37 -29.99 -2.43
CA LYS A 295 2.67 -28.74 -2.73
C LYS A 295 1.33 -28.63 -2.00
N ILE A 296 0.55 -29.71 -1.93
CA ILE A 296 -0.69 -29.68 -1.15
C ILE A 296 -0.39 -29.56 0.34
N ASN A 297 0.69 -30.17 0.83
CA ASN A 297 1.10 -30.02 2.22
C ASN A 297 1.52 -28.58 2.54
N GLU A 298 2.21 -27.90 1.61
CA GLU A 298 2.51 -26.47 1.71
C GLU A 298 1.22 -25.63 1.75
N ILE A 299 0.25 -25.90 0.88
CA ILE A 299 -1.04 -25.17 0.86
C ILE A 299 -1.83 -25.41 2.14
N ARG A 300 -1.84 -26.64 2.68
CA ARG A 300 -2.44 -26.96 3.99
C ARG A 300 -1.74 -26.17 5.11
N HIS A 301 -0.42 -26.08 5.05
CA HIS A 301 0.38 -25.39 6.06
C HIS A 301 0.16 -23.87 6.03
N MET A 302 0.17 -23.27 4.83
CA MET A 302 -0.04 -21.84 4.63
C MET A 302 -1.47 -21.41 4.97
N SER A 303 -2.46 -22.19 4.55
CA SER A 303 -3.87 -21.84 4.77
C SER A 303 -4.39 -22.22 6.15
N ALA A 304 -3.66 -23.02 6.93
CA ALA A 304 -4.13 -23.61 8.18
C ALA A 304 -5.53 -24.23 8.06
N SER A 305 -5.84 -24.81 6.89
CA SER A 305 -7.08 -25.51 6.58
C SER A 305 -6.84 -26.99 6.40
N GLN A 306 -7.82 -27.80 6.78
CA GLN A 306 -7.84 -29.22 6.48
C GLN A 306 -8.32 -29.42 5.04
N ILE A 307 -7.41 -29.83 4.16
CA ILE A 307 -7.73 -30.04 2.73
C ILE A 307 -7.69 -31.53 2.43
N LYS A 308 -8.84 -32.11 2.05
CA LYS A 308 -8.98 -33.51 1.65
C LYS A 308 -9.29 -33.57 0.15
N ILE A 309 -8.41 -34.24 -0.59
CA ILE A 309 -8.58 -34.49 -2.02
C ILE A 309 -9.16 -35.90 -2.15
N MET A 310 -10.36 -36.01 -2.71
CA MET A 310 -11.06 -37.28 -2.84
C MET A 310 -10.53 -38.09 -4.05
N GLU A 311 -10.85 -39.38 -4.11
CA GLU A 311 -10.56 -40.19 -5.29
C GLU A 311 -11.50 -39.82 -6.46
N PRO A 312 -11.09 -40.03 -7.72
CA PRO A 312 -11.97 -39.82 -8.87
C PRO A 312 -13.23 -40.66 -8.72
N GLY A 313 -14.40 -40.05 -8.85
CA GLY A 313 -15.70 -40.74 -8.68
C GLY A 313 -16.20 -40.88 -7.23
N ALA A 314 -15.48 -40.36 -6.24
CA ALA A 314 -15.95 -40.35 -4.85
C ALA A 314 -17.09 -39.34 -4.64
N VAL A 315 -18.20 -39.82 -4.05
CA VAL A 315 -19.33 -38.98 -3.64
C VAL A 315 -18.94 -38.17 -2.40
N GLY A 316 -19.01 -36.84 -2.49
CA GLY A 316 -18.76 -35.97 -1.36
C GLY A 316 -19.83 -36.14 -0.27
N VAL A 317 -19.42 -36.06 1.00
CA VAL A 317 -20.38 -35.94 2.11
C VAL A 317 -20.75 -34.47 2.24
N GLY A 318 -22.02 -34.13 2.00
CA GLY A 318 -22.55 -32.78 2.19
C GLY A 318 -22.60 -32.39 3.67
N MET A 319 -22.73 -31.09 3.93
CA MET A 319 -22.72 -30.45 5.27
C MET A 319 -23.80 -30.98 6.26
N ASN A 320 -24.68 -31.90 5.85
CA ASN A 320 -25.75 -32.49 6.67
C ASN A 320 -25.91 -34.02 6.45
N GLY A 321 -24.90 -34.72 5.95
CA GLY A 321 -24.99 -36.17 5.69
C GLY A 321 -25.79 -36.54 4.42
N ALA A 322 -26.25 -35.55 3.66
CA ALA A 322 -26.81 -35.76 2.33
C ALA A 322 -25.69 -36.00 1.29
N PRO A 323 -25.87 -36.92 0.33
CA PRO A 323 -24.90 -37.14 -0.74
C PRO A 323 -24.76 -35.87 -1.59
N ALA A 324 -23.52 -35.40 -1.74
CA ALA A 324 -23.20 -34.32 -2.67
C ALA A 324 -23.43 -34.80 -4.12
N PRO A 325 -23.78 -33.89 -5.06
CA PRO A 325 -23.93 -34.26 -6.46
C PRO A 325 -22.64 -34.92 -6.98
N THR A 326 -22.81 -35.99 -7.75
CA THR A 326 -21.70 -36.75 -8.35
C THR A 326 -20.86 -35.80 -9.20
N GLY A 327 -19.58 -35.66 -8.87
CA GLY A 327 -18.63 -34.96 -9.73
C GLY A 327 -18.59 -35.63 -11.10
N GLY A 328 -18.59 -34.84 -12.18
CA GLY A 328 -18.49 -35.40 -13.54
C GLY A 328 -17.22 -36.24 -13.72
N GLU A 329 -17.21 -37.20 -14.64
CA GLU A 329 -16.13 -38.19 -14.84
C GLU A 329 -14.72 -37.59 -15.03
N GLY A 330 -14.59 -36.28 -15.28
CA GLY A 330 -13.32 -35.57 -15.44
C GLY A 330 -12.84 -34.75 -14.25
N GLU A 331 -13.56 -34.69 -13.13
CA GLU A 331 -13.28 -33.78 -12.02
C GLU A 331 -13.07 -34.49 -10.68
N ARG A 332 -12.25 -33.88 -9.83
CA ARG A 332 -11.93 -34.37 -8.50
C ARG A 332 -12.39 -33.38 -7.44
N LEU A 333 -13.15 -33.88 -6.48
CA LEU A 333 -13.63 -33.10 -5.35
C LEU A 333 -12.51 -32.84 -4.34
N VAL A 334 -12.35 -31.56 -3.99
CA VAL A 334 -11.50 -31.11 -2.89
C VAL A 334 -12.37 -30.48 -1.81
N VAL A 335 -12.27 -31.02 -0.60
CA VAL A 335 -13.01 -30.57 0.58
C VAL A 335 -12.04 -29.81 1.48
N ILE A 336 -12.39 -28.57 1.83
CA ILE A 336 -11.57 -27.66 2.63
C ILE A 336 -12.36 -27.32 3.90
N THR A 337 -11.87 -27.71 5.06
CA THR A 337 -12.49 -27.43 6.35
C THR A 337 -11.58 -26.54 7.18
N GLY A 338 -12.10 -25.45 7.74
CA GLY A 338 -11.29 -24.49 8.49
C GLY A 338 -12.07 -23.25 8.89
N GLN A 339 -11.38 -22.24 9.41
CA GLN A 339 -11.99 -20.91 9.58
C GLN A 339 -12.34 -20.31 8.22
N PRO A 340 -13.37 -19.46 8.10
CA PRO A 340 -13.76 -18.85 6.83
C PRO A 340 -12.58 -18.13 6.12
N ALA A 341 -11.75 -17.41 6.88
CA ALA A 341 -10.55 -16.74 6.36
C ALA A 341 -9.48 -17.74 5.85
N ASN A 342 -9.30 -18.85 6.58
CA ASN A 342 -8.36 -19.91 6.24
C ASN A 342 -8.79 -20.65 4.97
N ILE A 343 -10.09 -20.93 4.85
CA ILE A 343 -10.69 -21.55 3.66
C ILE A 343 -10.48 -20.64 2.45
N GLN A 344 -10.76 -19.34 2.57
CA GLN A 344 -10.55 -18.39 1.48
C GLN A 344 -9.09 -18.37 1.02
N MET A 345 -8.14 -18.39 1.95
CA MET A 345 -6.72 -18.48 1.62
C MET A 345 -6.38 -19.80 0.92
N ALA A 346 -6.89 -20.93 1.40
CA ALA A 346 -6.69 -22.24 0.77
C ALA A 346 -7.20 -22.25 -0.67
N VAL A 347 -8.42 -21.74 -0.89
CA VAL A 347 -9.05 -21.65 -2.20
C VAL A 347 -8.22 -20.77 -3.14
N GLN A 348 -7.73 -19.62 -2.69
CA GLN A 348 -6.87 -18.76 -3.50
C GLN A 348 -5.56 -19.44 -3.91
N LEU A 349 -4.89 -20.11 -2.97
CA LEU A 349 -3.64 -20.81 -3.26
C LEU A 349 -3.85 -21.97 -4.26
N LEU A 350 -4.98 -22.68 -4.15
CA LEU A 350 -5.35 -23.74 -5.08
C LEU A 350 -5.60 -23.20 -6.49
N TYR A 351 -6.42 -22.16 -6.62
CA TYR A 351 -6.69 -21.53 -7.93
C TYR A 351 -5.45 -20.93 -8.57
N HIS A 352 -4.63 -20.22 -7.78
CA HIS A 352 -3.39 -19.64 -8.27
C HIS A 352 -2.46 -20.71 -8.85
N ARG A 353 -2.41 -21.88 -8.22
CA ARG A 353 -1.57 -22.98 -8.70
C ARG A 353 -2.13 -23.67 -9.94
N LEU A 354 -3.46 -23.81 -10.02
CA LEU A 354 -4.15 -24.28 -11.22
C LEU A 354 -3.82 -23.39 -12.42
N GLU A 355 -3.89 -22.07 -12.23
CA GLU A 355 -3.69 -21.09 -13.30
C GLU A 355 -2.24 -21.05 -13.79
N GLN A 356 -1.27 -21.16 -12.88
CA GLN A 356 0.15 -21.29 -13.26
C GLN A 356 0.41 -22.52 -14.14
N GLU A 357 -0.20 -23.66 -13.84
CA GLU A 357 -0.01 -24.87 -14.65
C GLU A 357 -0.73 -24.75 -16.00
N LYS A 358 -1.92 -24.15 -16.04
CA LYS A 358 -2.64 -23.87 -17.28
C LYS A 358 -1.83 -22.95 -18.21
N GLN A 359 -1.22 -21.90 -17.67
CA GLN A 359 -0.36 -20.99 -18.42
C GLN A 359 0.88 -21.71 -19.00
N LYS A 360 1.45 -22.63 -18.23
CA LYS A 360 2.61 -23.42 -18.64
C LYS A 360 2.26 -24.42 -19.75
N GLN A 361 1.10 -25.07 -19.67
CA GLN A 361 0.59 -25.96 -20.73
C GLN A 361 0.34 -25.20 -22.04
N LEU A 362 -0.28 -24.02 -21.97
CA LEU A 362 -0.48 -23.15 -23.14
C LEU A 362 0.85 -22.76 -23.80
N ARG A 363 1.86 -22.42 -23.00
CA ARG A 363 3.19 -22.07 -23.52
C ARG A 363 3.91 -23.26 -24.16
N ALA A 364 3.73 -24.47 -23.63
CA ALA A 364 4.30 -25.69 -24.20
C ALA A 364 3.62 -26.12 -25.51
N GLN A 365 2.32 -25.86 -25.66
CA GLN A 365 1.60 -26.10 -26.92
C GLN A 365 2.02 -25.13 -28.03
N SER A 366 2.30 -23.86 -27.69
CA SER A 366 2.81 -22.89 -28.68
C SER A 366 4.23 -23.20 -29.18
N SER A 367 5.05 -23.91 -28.41
CA SER A 367 6.44 -24.25 -28.79
C SER A 367 6.57 -25.58 -29.55
N SER A 368 5.49 -26.35 -29.69
CA SER A 368 5.48 -27.63 -30.41
C SER A 368 4.80 -27.55 -31.78
N SER A 369 4.28 -26.37 -32.13
CA SER A 369 3.58 -26.06 -33.40
C SER A 369 4.36 -25.07 -34.29
N SER A 370 5.60 -24.75 -33.91
CA SER A 370 6.63 -24.08 -34.74
C SER A 370 7.80 -25.04 -34.91
#